data_AF-A0A1Z9PSC3-F1
#
_entry.id   AF-A0A1Z9PSC3-F1
#
_cell.length_a   1.000
_cell.length_b   1.000
_cell.length_c   1.000
_cell.angle_alpha   90.00
_cell.angle_beta   90.00
_cell.angle_gamma   90.00
#
_symmetry.space_group_name_H-M   'P 1'
#
loop_
_entity.id
_entity.type
_entity.pdbx_description
1 polymer ?
#
loop_
_entity_poly.entity_id
_entity_poly.type
_entity_poly.pdbx_seq_one_letter_code
_entity_poly.pdbx_strand_id
1 'polypeptide(L)'
;MKKFLIILIFFPCALFAQTITNICDGDSALIYGSWENSAGTYTNSNGNNTTLIVNPLPVITPNFILNGDATIQPGNVFQLTPALGNQSGSVWNNIQINLNNPFHFNIDLFLGCNNGGADGIAFVLQPISTSLGSSGGGLGYAGINPSFSVEFDTWQNSQYADPTYDHIAIQKNGILNHQTFNNNNLAGPVGFPPANYQIEDCQWHSAVFMWDPTTQTFTLDFDGYQNVISYTGNIVNNIFGGNPMVYWGLTAATGGANNIQKFRFNYELNDTTICQSDS
;
A
#
# COMPACT_ATOMS: atom_id res chain seq x y z
N MET A 1 -85.05 21.05 -9.11
CA MET A 1 -83.93 20.30 -8.51
C MET A 1 -82.88 20.03 -9.58
N LYS A 2 -81.76 20.78 -9.59
CA LYS A 2 -80.70 20.63 -10.60
C LYS A 2 -79.84 19.41 -10.23
N LYS A 3 -79.78 18.39 -11.09
CA LYS A 3 -78.88 17.24 -10.93
C LYS A 3 -77.46 17.66 -11.33
N PHE A 4 -76.53 17.65 -10.38
CA PHE A 4 -75.10 17.81 -10.64
C PHE A 4 -74.53 16.46 -11.12
N LEU A 5 -73.94 16.44 -12.31
CA LEU A 5 -73.18 15.31 -12.82
C LEU A 5 -71.73 15.47 -12.36
N ILE A 6 -71.27 14.59 -11.46
CA ILE A 6 -69.87 14.55 -11.01
C ILE A 6 -69.11 13.66 -12.00
N ILE A 7 -68.18 14.25 -12.76
CA ILE A 7 -67.26 13.53 -13.64
C ILE A 7 -66.02 13.17 -12.80
N LEU A 8 -65.85 11.90 -12.45
CA LEU A 8 -64.59 11.40 -11.88
C LEU A 8 -63.57 11.28 -13.02
N ILE A 9 -62.54 12.12 -12.99
CA ILE A 9 -61.36 12.01 -13.87
C ILE A 9 -60.37 11.07 -13.18
N PHE A 10 -60.23 9.84 -13.70
CA PHE A 10 -59.15 8.95 -13.30
C PHE A 10 -57.86 9.42 -13.97
N PHE A 11 -56.93 10.00 -13.18
CA PHE A 11 -55.56 10.17 -13.62
C PHE A 11 -54.88 8.79 -13.67
N PRO A 12 -54.25 8.41 -14.80
CA PRO A 12 -53.46 7.18 -14.83
C PRO A 12 -52.27 7.37 -13.89
N CYS A 13 -52.23 6.59 -12.81
CA CYS A 13 -51.05 6.51 -11.95
C CYS A 13 -49.99 5.69 -12.72
N ALA A 14 -48.99 6.36 -13.29
CA ALA A 14 -47.85 5.68 -13.91
C ALA A 14 -47.02 5.05 -12.79
N LEU A 15 -47.03 3.72 -12.72
CA LEU A 15 -46.15 2.96 -11.84
C LEU A 15 -44.78 2.87 -12.52
N PHE A 16 -43.81 3.65 -12.04
CA PHE A 16 -42.42 3.52 -12.47
C PHE A 16 -41.75 2.40 -11.67
N ALA A 17 -41.07 1.49 -12.35
CA ALA A 17 -40.33 0.43 -11.69
C ALA A 17 -39.02 1.01 -11.11
N GLN A 18 -38.77 0.76 -9.83
CA GLN A 18 -37.50 1.05 -9.18
C GLN A 18 -36.78 -0.25 -8.88
N THR A 19 -35.53 -0.37 -9.34
CA THR A 19 -34.65 -1.51 -9.06
C THR A 19 -33.41 -1.01 -8.32
N ILE A 20 -32.89 -1.83 -7.41
CA ILE A 20 -31.60 -1.58 -6.76
C ILE A 20 -30.61 -2.63 -7.29
N THR A 21 -29.47 -2.16 -7.75
CA THR A 21 -28.33 -3.01 -8.15
C THR A 21 -27.14 -2.64 -7.28
N ASN A 22 -26.47 -3.63 -6.73
CA ASN A 22 -25.27 -3.42 -5.92
C ASN A 22 -24.07 -3.96 -6.71
N ILE A 23 -22.96 -3.22 -6.70
CA ILE A 23 -21.66 -3.69 -7.17
C ILE A 23 -20.60 -3.37 -6.12
N CYS A 24 -19.43 -3.99 -6.22
CA CYS A 24 -18.32 -3.75 -5.32
C CYS A 24 -17.37 -2.69 -5.95
N ASP A 25 -16.63 -1.93 -5.14
CA ASP A 25 -15.73 -0.86 -5.62
C ASP A 25 -14.65 -1.45 -6.55
N GLY A 26 -14.61 -1.00 -7.81
CA GLY A 26 -13.79 -1.59 -8.87
C GLY A 26 -14.57 -2.36 -9.95
N ASP A 27 -15.84 -2.70 -9.71
CA ASP A 27 -16.68 -3.43 -10.66
C ASP A 27 -17.53 -2.51 -11.56
N SER A 28 -18.33 -3.11 -12.44
CA SER A 28 -19.32 -2.39 -13.26
C SER A 28 -20.60 -3.21 -13.45
N ALA A 29 -21.75 -2.55 -13.49
CA ALA A 29 -23.04 -3.16 -13.83
C ALA A 29 -23.54 -2.65 -15.18
N LEU A 30 -24.13 -3.53 -15.99
CA LEU A 30 -24.81 -3.14 -17.21
C LEU A 30 -26.21 -2.58 -16.86
N ILE A 31 -26.38 -1.26 -16.96
CA ILE A 31 -27.64 -0.56 -16.67
C ILE A 31 -28.12 0.13 -17.94
N TYR A 32 -29.28 -0.29 -18.45
CA TYR A 32 -29.93 0.29 -19.64
C TYR A 32 -29.04 0.41 -20.90
N GLY A 33 -28.08 -0.50 -21.06
CA GLY A 33 -27.19 -0.56 -22.22
C GLY A 33 -25.83 0.13 -22.02
N SER A 34 -25.58 0.72 -20.86
CA SER A 34 -24.30 1.31 -20.47
C SER A 34 -23.68 0.55 -19.30
N TRP A 35 -22.36 0.37 -19.32
CA TRP A 35 -21.63 -0.12 -18.15
C TRP A 35 -21.42 1.04 -17.19
N GLU A 36 -21.90 0.87 -15.96
CA GLU A 36 -21.89 1.87 -14.92
C GLU A 36 -21.05 1.39 -13.73
N ASN A 37 -20.17 2.25 -13.24
CA ASN A 37 -19.25 1.97 -12.12
C ASN A 37 -19.32 3.02 -11.00
N SER A 38 -20.24 3.97 -11.12
CA SER A 38 -20.38 5.09 -10.20
C SER A 38 -21.71 5.01 -9.46
N ALA A 39 -21.69 5.18 -8.14
CA ALA A 39 -22.92 5.17 -7.34
C ALA A 39 -23.86 6.29 -7.80
N GLY A 40 -25.13 5.97 -8.03
CA GLY A 40 -26.06 6.92 -8.63
C GLY A 40 -27.43 6.34 -8.93
N THR A 41 -28.36 7.19 -9.38
CA THR A 41 -29.65 6.75 -9.91
C THR A 41 -29.65 6.98 -11.42
N TYR A 42 -29.85 5.89 -12.15
CA TYR A 42 -29.90 5.86 -13.60
C TYR A 42 -31.36 5.74 -14.03
N THR A 43 -31.76 6.53 -15.02
CA THR A 43 -33.14 6.55 -15.53
C THR A 43 -33.15 6.25 -17.02
N ASN A 44 -33.97 5.29 -17.45
CA ASN A 44 -34.14 5.01 -18.88
C ASN A 44 -35.17 5.93 -19.55
N SER A 45 -35.30 5.83 -20.87
CA SER A 45 -36.26 6.60 -21.68
C SER A 45 -37.73 6.35 -21.32
N ASN A 46 -38.04 5.26 -20.61
CA ASN A 46 -39.37 4.93 -20.14
C ASN A 46 -39.65 5.45 -18.71
N GLY A 47 -38.68 6.13 -18.09
CA GLY A 47 -38.80 6.68 -16.73
C GLY A 47 -38.59 5.65 -15.61
N ASN A 48 -38.12 4.43 -15.92
CA ASN A 48 -37.73 3.46 -14.90
C ASN A 48 -36.38 3.85 -14.31
N ASN A 49 -36.24 3.65 -13.00
CA ASN A 49 -35.05 4.02 -12.25
C ASN A 49 -34.32 2.77 -11.75
N THR A 50 -33.01 2.74 -11.93
CA THR A 50 -32.10 1.81 -11.26
C THR A 50 -31.16 2.61 -10.37
N THR A 51 -31.19 2.36 -9.06
CA THR A 51 -30.20 2.90 -8.13
C THR A 51 -29.03 1.93 -8.06
N LEU A 52 -27.86 2.36 -8.52
CA LEU A 52 -26.60 1.66 -8.37
C LEU A 52 -25.96 2.05 -7.04
N ILE A 53 -25.76 1.08 -6.17
CA ILE A 53 -24.98 1.23 -4.95
C ILE A 53 -23.62 0.58 -5.20
N VAL A 54 -22.55 1.38 -5.06
CA VAL A 54 -21.19 0.85 -5.05
C VAL A 54 -20.83 0.61 -3.59
N ASN A 55 -20.80 -0.65 -3.20
CA ASN A 55 -20.35 -1.04 -1.88
C ASN A 55 -18.83 -0.89 -1.85
N PRO A 56 -18.26 -0.19 -0.85
CA PRO A 56 -16.83 -0.26 -0.65
C PRO A 56 -16.47 -1.73 -0.45
N LEU A 57 -15.42 -2.21 -1.13
CA LEU A 57 -14.87 -3.52 -0.81
C LEU A 57 -14.66 -3.57 0.70
N PRO A 58 -15.15 -4.60 1.43
CA PRO A 58 -14.74 -4.79 2.81
C PRO A 58 -13.24 -4.93 2.76
N VAL A 59 -12.59 -3.84 3.11
CA VAL A 59 -11.16 -3.83 3.31
C VAL A 59 -11.00 -4.81 4.45
N ILE A 60 -10.46 -5.99 4.16
CA ILE A 60 -9.76 -6.77 5.18
C ILE A 60 -8.55 -5.92 5.50
N THR A 61 -8.79 -4.80 6.19
CA THR A 61 -7.74 -3.90 6.61
C THR A 61 -6.95 -4.74 7.59
N PRO A 62 -5.68 -5.02 7.30
CA PRO A 62 -4.77 -5.34 8.37
C PRO A 62 -4.96 -4.26 9.44
N ASN A 63 -5.05 -4.64 10.72
CA ASN A 63 -5.30 -3.69 11.79
C ASN A 63 -4.09 -2.75 11.92
N PHE A 64 -4.09 -1.66 11.16
CA PHE A 64 -2.93 -0.80 11.00
C PHE A 64 -2.82 0.22 12.12
N ILE A 65 -1.63 0.31 12.70
CA ILE A 65 -1.22 1.36 13.60
C ILE A 65 -0.43 2.39 12.79
N LEU A 66 -0.94 3.62 12.76
CA LEU A 66 -0.27 4.76 12.15
C LEU A 66 0.50 5.52 13.23
N ASN A 67 1.75 5.89 12.92
CA ASN A 67 2.57 6.75 13.78
C ASN A 67 3.12 7.95 13.02
N GLY A 68 3.45 9.00 13.77
CA GLY A 68 4.04 10.21 13.22
C GLY A 68 3.08 10.94 12.28
N ASP A 69 3.58 11.32 11.10
CA ASP A 69 2.85 12.06 10.07
C ASP A 69 1.97 11.18 9.16
N ALA A 70 1.91 9.87 9.44
CA ALA A 70 1.17 8.96 8.60
C ALA A 70 -0.35 9.22 8.67
N THR A 71 -1.02 9.17 7.52
CA THR A 71 -2.48 9.36 7.41
C THR A 71 -3.10 8.38 6.42
N ILE A 72 -4.37 8.06 6.61
CA ILE A 72 -5.17 7.30 5.63
C ILE A 72 -5.82 8.28 4.67
N GLN A 73 -5.71 8.01 3.38
CA GLN A 73 -6.36 8.73 2.28
C GLN A 73 -7.49 7.89 1.65
N PRO A 74 -8.40 8.52 0.89
CA PRO A 74 -9.39 7.79 0.10
C PRO A 74 -8.76 6.75 -0.84
N GLY A 75 -9.47 5.64 -1.10
CA GLY A 75 -9.00 4.59 -2.02
C GLY A 75 -7.92 3.66 -1.45
N ASN A 76 -7.92 3.41 -0.13
CA ASN A 76 -6.95 2.54 0.56
C ASN A 76 -5.47 2.94 0.34
N VAL A 77 -5.25 4.25 0.22
CA VAL A 77 -3.91 4.83 0.14
C VAL A 77 -3.47 5.27 1.53
N PHE A 78 -2.25 4.93 1.90
CA PHE A 78 -1.63 5.36 3.13
C PHE A 78 -0.51 6.34 2.80
N GLN A 79 -0.65 7.58 3.25
CA GLN A 79 0.43 8.54 3.20
C GLN A 79 1.33 8.33 4.40
N LEU A 80 2.62 8.12 4.18
CA LEU A 80 3.62 8.02 5.24
C LEU A 80 4.14 9.41 5.64
N THR A 81 4.34 10.29 4.65
CA THR A 81 4.78 11.67 4.87
C THR A 81 4.10 12.61 3.86
N PRO A 82 3.79 13.85 4.24
CA PRO A 82 3.53 14.91 3.27
C PRO A 82 4.85 15.42 2.67
N ALA A 83 4.78 16.13 1.53
CA ALA A 83 5.92 16.84 0.93
C ALA A 83 6.30 18.10 1.73
N LEU A 84 6.72 17.89 2.98
CA LEU A 84 7.24 18.89 3.92
C LEU A 84 8.56 18.36 4.49
N GLY A 85 9.44 19.26 4.95
CA GLY A 85 10.72 18.85 5.54
C GLY A 85 10.56 18.38 7.00
N ASN A 86 11.45 17.50 7.44
CA ASN A 86 11.53 16.92 8.79
C ASN A 86 10.32 16.10 9.24
N GLN A 87 9.65 15.43 8.32
CA GLN A 87 8.52 14.55 8.62
C GLN A 87 8.98 13.11 8.79
N SER A 88 8.20 12.33 9.53
CA SER A 88 8.40 10.88 9.61
C SER A 88 7.10 10.20 9.95
N GLY A 89 6.82 9.08 9.28
CA GLY A 89 5.63 8.31 9.53
C GLY A 89 5.80 6.84 9.24
N SER A 90 4.95 6.04 9.86
CA SER A 90 4.92 4.60 9.66
C SER A 90 3.51 4.06 9.74
N VAL A 91 3.26 2.98 9.02
CA VAL A 91 2.02 2.20 9.10
C VAL A 91 2.38 0.74 9.34
N TRP A 92 2.02 0.21 10.50
CA TRP A 92 2.36 -1.14 10.95
C TRP A 92 1.13 -2.01 11.10
N ASN A 93 1.17 -3.24 10.60
CA ASN A 93 0.14 -4.21 10.94
C ASN A 93 0.31 -4.62 12.41
N ASN A 94 -0.73 -4.44 13.23
CA ASN A 94 -0.74 -4.82 14.64
C ASN A 94 -0.88 -6.34 14.87
N ILE A 95 -1.12 -7.11 13.82
CA ILE A 95 -1.13 -8.57 13.86
C ILE A 95 0.20 -9.06 13.32
N GLN A 96 0.94 -9.77 14.17
CA GLN A 96 2.23 -10.35 13.81
C GLN A 96 2.06 -11.50 12.82
N ILE A 97 3.01 -11.63 11.91
CA ILE A 97 3.19 -12.81 11.05
C ILE A 97 4.24 -13.74 11.65
N ASN A 98 4.18 -15.02 11.28
CA ASN A 98 5.15 -16.04 11.72
C ASN A 98 6.07 -16.41 10.56
N LEU A 99 7.37 -16.10 10.68
CA LEU A 99 8.39 -16.37 9.67
C LEU A 99 8.73 -17.86 9.45
N ASN A 100 8.12 -18.78 10.20
CA ASN A 100 8.14 -20.20 9.85
C ASN A 100 7.18 -20.53 8.69
N ASN A 101 6.32 -19.59 8.30
CA ASN A 101 5.45 -19.70 7.14
C ASN A 101 5.92 -18.73 6.05
N PRO A 102 5.71 -19.08 4.77
CA PRO A 102 5.97 -18.14 3.68
C PRO A 102 5.01 -16.96 3.74
N PHE A 103 5.44 -15.82 3.19
CA PHE A 103 4.56 -14.70 2.92
C PHE A 103 4.83 -14.13 1.53
N HIS A 104 3.83 -13.41 1.02
CA HIS A 104 3.85 -12.70 -0.25
C HIS A 104 3.04 -11.41 -0.07
N PHE A 105 3.70 -10.25 -0.19
CA PHE A 105 3.05 -8.95 -0.11
C PHE A 105 3.25 -8.19 -1.41
N ASN A 106 2.15 -7.87 -2.10
CA ASN A 106 2.13 -7.00 -3.27
C ASN A 106 1.69 -5.60 -2.84
N ILE A 107 2.64 -4.66 -2.87
CA ILE A 107 2.44 -3.29 -2.38
C ILE A 107 2.90 -2.31 -3.45
N ASP A 108 2.04 -1.36 -3.80
CA ASP A 108 2.47 -0.25 -4.64
C ASP A 108 3.06 0.86 -3.77
N LEU A 109 4.22 1.36 -4.17
CA LEU A 109 4.94 2.47 -3.55
C LEU A 109 4.84 3.72 -4.42
N PHE A 110 4.74 4.89 -3.79
CA PHE A 110 4.81 6.19 -4.46
C PHE A 110 5.88 7.02 -3.75
N LEU A 111 7.00 7.27 -4.43
CA LEU A 111 8.20 7.87 -3.84
C LEU A 111 8.29 9.39 -4.03
N GLY A 112 7.40 9.97 -4.84
CA GLY A 112 7.29 11.42 -4.99
C GLY A 112 7.26 11.86 -6.44
N CYS A 113 7.36 13.18 -6.66
CA CYS A 113 7.32 13.80 -8.00
C CYS A 113 8.50 14.74 -8.25
N ASN A 114 9.40 14.84 -7.28
CA ASN A 114 10.55 15.74 -7.32
C ASN A 114 11.82 14.89 -7.23
N ASN A 115 12.62 14.88 -8.30
CA ASN A 115 13.91 14.20 -8.35
C ASN A 115 14.93 14.69 -7.30
N GLY A 116 14.75 15.90 -6.76
CA GLY A 116 15.56 16.39 -5.65
C GLY A 116 14.93 16.15 -4.28
N GLY A 117 13.95 15.25 -4.19
CA GLY A 117 13.23 14.96 -2.95
C GLY A 117 13.85 13.80 -2.17
N ALA A 118 13.39 13.64 -0.94
CA ALA A 118 14.01 12.75 0.03
C ALA A 118 12.99 12.28 1.08
N ASP A 119 13.30 11.30 1.91
CA ASP A 119 14.50 10.45 1.85
C ASP A 119 14.19 9.07 1.25
N GLY A 120 12.93 8.62 1.32
CA GLY A 120 12.50 7.34 0.74
C GLY A 120 11.48 6.59 1.59
N ILE A 121 11.31 5.30 1.30
CA ILE A 121 10.39 4.38 1.99
C ILE A 121 11.15 3.12 2.41
N ALA A 122 10.77 2.48 3.51
CA ALA A 122 11.25 1.15 3.85
C ALA A 122 10.10 0.19 4.21
N PHE A 123 10.20 -1.06 3.75
CA PHE A 123 9.44 -2.19 4.30
C PHE A 123 10.23 -2.79 5.44
N VAL A 124 9.60 -2.97 6.61
CA VAL A 124 10.31 -3.34 7.84
C VAL A 124 9.62 -4.48 8.57
N LEU A 125 10.40 -5.43 9.06
CA LEU A 125 10.01 -6.49 9.99
C LEU A 125 10.69 -6.28 11.36
N GLN A 126 9.94 -6.40 12.46
CA GLN A 126 10.52 -6.41 13.81
C GLN A 126 9.65 -7.18 14.83
N PRO A 127 10.23 -7.80 15.88
CA PRO A 127 9.47 -8.62 16.83
C PRO A 127 8.94 -7.87 18.06
N ILE A 128 9.37 -6.62 18.31
CA ILE A 128 9.19 -5.96 19.61
C ILE A 128 7.96 -5.06 19.64
N SER A 129 7.77 -4.24 18.62
CA SER A 129 6.82 -3.12 18.65
C SER A 129 6.34 -2.73 17.26
N THR A 130 5.48 -1.72 17.22
CA THR A 130 5.05 -1.00 16.01
C THR A 130 5.51 0.45 16.05
N SER A 131 6.68 0.71 16.64
CA SER A 131 7.20 2.07 16.83
C SER A 131 7.90 2.61 15.57
N LEU A 132 7.82 3.93 15.41
CA LEU A 132 8.57 4.68 14.40
C LEU A 132 10.03 4.87 14.83
N GLY A 133 10.96 4.78 13.88
CA GLY A 133 12.39 5.09 14.04
C GLY A 133 12.68 6.59 13.88
N SER A 134 13.83 6.94 13.32
CA SER A 134 14.23 8.34 13.13
C SER A 134 13.78 8.95 11.79
N SER A 135 13.76 10.28 11.72
CA SER A 135 13.46 11.06 10.51
C SER A 135 14.66 11.20 9.56
N GLY A 136 14.50 11.99 8.48
CA GLY A 136 15.52 12.24 7.46
C GLY A 136 16.00 10.96 6.78
N GLY A 137 17.29 10.92 6.48
CA GLY A 137 17.99 9.72 5.99
C GLY A 137 17.93 8.49 6.90
N GLY A 138 17.20 8.52 8.02
CA GLY A 138 16.87 7.31 8.78
C GLY A 138 15.59 6.60 8.31
N LEU A 139 14.89 7.14 7.31
CA LEU A 139 13.75 6.53 6.61
C LEU A 139 12.60 6.04 7.50
N GLY A 140 12.50 6.57 8.72
CA GLY A 140 11.51 6.14 9.70
C GLY A 140 11.81 4.79 10.35
N TYR A 141 12.97 4.15 10.10
CA TYR A 141 13.31 2.85 10.68
C TYR A 141 14.69 2.78 11.34
N ALA A 142 15.55 3.78 11.16
CA ALA A 142 16.84 3.80 11.86
C ALA A 142 16.64 3.72 13.37
N GLY A 143 17.47 2.90 14.03
CA GLY A 143 17.39 2.64 15.46
C GLY A 143 16.36 1.60 15.88
N ILE A 144 15.49 1.10 14.98
CA ILE A 144 14.64 -0.06 15.28
C ILE A 144 15.52 -1.31 15.34
N ASN A 145 15.71 -1.87 16.53
CA ASN A 145 16.60 -3.02 16.75
C ASN A 145 15.94 -4.04 17.70
N PRO A 146 15.82 -5.32 17.30
CA PRO A 146 16.23 -5.89 16.01
C PRO A 146 15.22 -5.60 14.90
N SER A 147 15.71 -5.47 13.66
CA SER A 147 14.87 -5.29 12.48
C SER A 147 15.48 -5.96 11.25
N PHE A 148 14.63 -6.27 10.28
CA PHE A 148 15.00 -6.57 8.89
C PHE A 148 14.27 -5.57 8.00
N SER A 149 15.00 -4.83 7.19
CA SER A 149 14.47 -3.72 6.40
C SER A 149 14.85 -3.87 4.93
N VAL A 150 13.91 -3.54 4.05
CA VAL A 150 14.16 -3.32 2.62
C VAL A 150 13.89 -1.84 2.37
N GLU A 151 14.92 -1.07 2.06
CA GLU A 151 14.79 0.35 1.79
C GLU A 151 14.70 0.64 0.30
N PHE A 152 14.01 1.72 -0.01
CA PHE A 152 13.82 2.35 -1.31
C PHE A 152 14.23 3.80 -1.12
N ASP A 153 15.53 4.05 -1.21
CA ASP A 153 16.19 5.29 -0.84
C ASP A 153 16.37 6.18 -2.08
N THR A 154 15.97 7.44 -1.94
CA THR A 154 15.99 8.42 -3.02
C THR A 154 16.92 9.60 -2.74
N TRP A 155 17.77 9.49 -1.71
CA TRP A 155 18.63 10.57 -1.29
C TRP A 155 20.01 10.11 -0.82
N GLN A 156 21.06 10.58 -1.49
CA GLN A 156 22.42 10.21 -1.10
C GLN A 156 22.85 10.81 0.25
N ASN A 157 22.86 9.99 1.29
CA ASN A 157 23.48 10.26 2.58
C ASN A 157 24.91 9.70 2.63
N SER A 158 25.89 10.52 2.25
CA SER A 158 27.32 10.11 2.24
C SER A 158 27.84 9.52 3.56
N GLN A 159 27.27 9.90 4.70
CA GLN A 159 27.61 9.33 6.01
C GLN A 159 27.18 7.86 6.20
N TYR A 160 26.23 7.39 5.40
CA TYR A 160 25.77 5.99 5.33
C TYR A 160 26.40 5.21 4.17
N ALA A 161 27.29 5.86 3.43
CA ALA A 161 27.98 5.30 2.26
C ALA A 161 27.04 4.95 1.09
N ASP A 162 25.97 5.72 0.94
CA ASP A 162 25.01 5.56 -0.14
C ASP A 162 25.67 5.80 -1.51
N PRO A 163 25.25 5.05 -2.54
CA PRO A 163 25.64 5.32 -3.91
C PRO A 163 25.11 6.69 -4.36
N THR A 164 25.65 7.19 -5.47
CA THR A 164 25.22 8.48 -6.06
C THR A 164 23.91 8.38 -6.85
N TYR A 165 23.13 7.32 -6.65
CA TYR A 165 21.89 7.03 -7.37
C TYR A 165 20.86 6.47 -6.39
N ASP A 166 19.58 6.66 -6.71
CA ASP A 166 18.46 6.06 -5.97
C ASP A 166 18.62 4.55 -5.95
N HIS A 167 18.43 3.94 -4.79
CA HIS A 167 18.81 2.56 -4.60
C HIS A 167 17.87 1.79 -3.66
N ILE A 168 17.98 0.47 -3.77
CA ILE A 168 17.33 -0.52 -2.93
C ILE A 168 18.41 -1.29 -2.19
N ALA A 169 18.23 -1.50 -0.89
CA ALA A 169 19.10 -2.37 -0.10
C ALA A 169 18.31 -3.17 0.92
N ILE A 170 18.91 -4.29 1.36
CA ILE A 170 18.41 -5.07 2.50
C ILE A 170 19.36 -4.85 3.66
N GLN A 171 18.83 -4.39 4.77
CA GLN A 171 19.61 -4.05 5.96
C GLN A 171 18.97 -4.61 7.22
N LYS A 172 19.71 -4.58 8.34
CA LYS A 172 19.20 -5.04 9.64
C LYS A 172 19.54 -4.12 10.79
N ASN A 173 18.78 -4.28 11.87
CA ASN A 173 18.95 -3.62 13.17
C ASN A 173 18.86 -2.08 13.11
N GLY A 174 18.21 -1.55 12.09
CA GLY A 174 18.06 -0.10 11.88
C GLY A 174 19.40 0.61 11.72
N ILE A 175 20.40 -0.05 11.11
CA ILE A 175 21.72 0.50 10.83
C ILE A 175 21.88 0.65 9.31
N LEU A 176 21.84 1.89 8.84
CA LEU A 176 21.70 2.20 7.42
C LEU A 176 23.00 2.25 6.63
N ASN A 177 24.13 2.00 7.30
CA ASN A 177 25.42 2.14 6.65
C ASN A 177 25.73 0.92 5.75
N HIS A 178 25.91 1.19 4.45
CA HIS A 178 26.18 0.20 3.39
C HIS A 178 27.60 -0.37 3.39
N GLN A 179 28.48 0.10 4.25
CA GLN A 179 29.84 -0.42 4.32
C GLN A 179 29.83 -1.88 4.80
N THR A 180 30.57 -2.72 4.08
CA THR A 180 30.55 -4.18 4.24
C THR A 180 31.13 -4.67 5.57
N PHE A 181 31.96 -3.87 6.25
CA PHE A 181 32.56 -4.27 7.54
C PHE A 181 31.56 -4.30 8.71
N ASN A 182 30.37 -3.73 8.53
CA ASN A 182 29.36 -3.60 9.57
C ASN A 182 28.52 -4.88 9.74
N ASN A 183 28.52 -5.74 8.71
CA ASN A 183 27.64 -6.91 8.56
C ASN A 183 26.15 -6.60 8.76
N ASN A 184 25.72 -5.34 8.57
CA ASN A 184 24.32 -4.89 8.68
C ASN A 184 23.67 -4.66 7.32
N ASN A 185 24.45 -4.34 6.28
CA ASN A 185 24.00 -4.34 4.90
C ASN A 185 24.03 -5.77 4.34
N LEU A 186 22.86 -6.41 4.34
CA LEU A 186 22.67 -7.82 4.01
C LEU A 186 22.70 -8.07 2.49
N ALA A 187 22.17 -7.12 1.71
CA ALA A 187 22.22 -7.15 0.24
C ALA A 187 22.13 -5.72 -0.31
N GLY A 188 22.61 -5.53 -1.54
CA GLY A 188 22.67 -4.21 -2.18
C GLY A 188 23.79 -3.33 -1.63
N PRO A 189 23.76 -2.01 -1.87
CA PRO A 189 22.71 -1.30 -2.61
C PRO A 189 22.70 -1.68 -4.11
N VAL A 190 21.52 -1.72 -4.71
CA VAL A 190 21.31 -1.86 -6.16
C VAL A 190 20.45 -0.70 -6.64
N GLY A 191 20.72 -0.13 -7.81
CA GLY A 191 19.87 0.93 -8.34
C GLY A 191 18.54 0.40 -8.87
N PHE A 192 17.54 1.27 -8.93
CA PHE A 192 16.22 0.91 -9.44
C PHE A 192 16.29 0.43 -10.90
N PRO A 193 15.64 -0.70 -11.26
CA PRO A 193 15.57 -1.13 -12.64
C PRO A 193 14.56 -0.28 -13.44
N PRO A 194 14.77 -0.11 -14.75
CA PRO A 194 15.98 -0.44 -15.49
C PRO A 194 17.07 0.64 -15.33
N ALA A 195 18.32 0.20 -15.14
CA ALA A 195 19.52 1.04 -15.27
C ALA A 195 19.60 2.28 -14.35
N ASN A 196 19.37 2.08 -13.04
CA ASN A 196 19.34 3.14 -12.03
C ASN A 196 18.30 4.22 -12.38
N TYR A 197 17.07 3.75 -12.61
CA TYR A 197 15.92 4.59 -12.90
C TYR A 197 15.70 5.62 -11.78
N GLN A 198 15.37 6.84 -12.18
CA GLN A 198 15.05 7.92 -11.23
C GLN A 198 13.62 7.73 -10.76
N ILE A 199 13.44 7.41 -9.48
CA ILE A 199 12.19 6.77 -9.02
C ILE A 199 11.12 7.75 -8.54
N GLU A 200 11.45 9.02 -8.31
CA GLU A 200 10.46 10.04 -7.94
C GLU A 200 9.79 10.66 -9.16
N ASP A 201 9.17 9.80 -9.96
CA ASP A 201 8.58 10.07 -11.28
C ASP A 201 7.08 10.40 -11.25
N CYS A 202 6.51 10.54 -10.05
CA CYS A 202 5.10 10.79 -9.81
C CYS A 202 4.18 9.61 -10.18
N GLN A 203 4.72 8.39 -10.24
CA GLN A 203 3.99 7.14 -10.50
C GLN A 203 3.95 6.21 -9.28
N TRP A 204 3.11 5.17 -9.41
CA TRP A 204 3.07 4.04 -8.49
C TRP A 204 3.95 2.93 -9.02
N HIS A 205 4.78 2.34 -8.15
CA HIS A 205 5.69 1.26 -8.47
C HIS A 205 5.35 0.00 -7.68
N SER A 206 5.27 -1.14 -8.35
CA SER A 206 4.89 -2.39 -7.70
C SER A 206 6.09 -3.04 -7.03
N ALA A 207 6.01 -3.27 -5.73
CA ALA A 207 7.00 -3.99 -4.93
C ALA A 207 6.38 -5.27 -4.38
N VAL A 208 6.94 -6.42 -4.76
CA VAL A 208 6.47 -7.74 -4.32
C VAL A 208 7.49 -8.37 -3.39
N PHE A 209 7.18 -8.40 -2.10
CA PHE A 209 8.04 -8.93 -1.05
C PHE A 209 7.70 -10.38 -0.76
N MET A 210 8.69 -11.27 -0.84
CA MET A 210 8.51 -12.71 -0.72
C MET A 210 9.47 -13.30 0.30
N TRP A 211 8.98 -14.28 1.08
CA TRP A 211 9.79 -15.07 2.00
C TRP A 211 9.50 -16.55 1.83
N ASP A 212 10.56 -17.34 1.62
CA ASP A 212 10.50 -18.81 1.66
C ASP A 212 11.27 -19.32 2.90
N PRO A 213 10.57 -19.85 3.93
CA PRO A 213 11.20 -20.37 5.13
C PRO A 213 11.98 -21.68 4.89
N THR A 214 11.71 -22.40 3.79
CA THR A 214 12.38 -23.67 3.45
C THR A 214 13.81 -23.41 3.03
N THR A 215 14.00 -22.45 2.14
CA THR A 215 15.33 -22.02 1.66
C THR A 215 15.91 -20.89 2.50
N GLN A 216 15.12 -20.30 3.40
CA GLN A 216 15.45 -19.09 4.17
C GLN A 216 15.84 -17.92 3.26
N THR A 217 15.08 -17.75 2.18
CA THR A 217 15.35 -16.71 1.17
C THR A 217 14.24 -15.67 1.18
N PHE A 218 14.65 -14.42 1.36
CA PHE A 218 13.83 -13.25 1.09
C PHE A 218 14.15 -12.73 -0.31
N THR A 219 13.13 -12.34 -1.06
CA THR A 219 13.28 -11.74 -2.39
C THR A 219 12.32 -10.56 -2.57
N LEU A 220 12.78 -9.55 -3.31
CA LEU A 220 11.96 -8.48 -3.85
C LEU A 220 11.91 -8.58 -5.39
N ASP A 221 10.70 -8.59 -5.93
CA ASP A 221 10.45 -8.18 -7.32
C ASP A 221 9.99 -6.73 -7.33
N PHE A 222 10.37 -5.97 -8.36
CA PHE A 222 10.05 -4.56 -8.46
C PHE A 222 9.71 -4.18 -9.91
N ASP A 223 8.57 -3.54 -10.15
CA ASP A 223 8.07 -3.13 -11.47
C ASP A 223 8.10 -4.25 -12.52
N GLY A 224 7.77 -5.48 -12.11
CA GLY A 224 7.80 -6.66 -12.96
C GLY A 224 9.19 -7.24 -13.20
N TYR A 225 10.26 -6.57 -12.77
CA TYR A 225 11.60 -7.16 -12.73
C TYR A 225 11.69 -8.15 -11.57
N GLN A 226 12.13 -9.37 -11.89
CA GLN A 226 12.17 -10.48 -10.94
C GLN A 226 13.51 -10.54 -10.21
N ASN A 227 13.49 -10.86 -8.91
CA ASN A 227 14.65 -11.00 -8.04
C ASN A 227 15.61 -9.79 -8.10
N VAL A 228 15.08 -8.57 -8.05
CA VAL A 228 15.88 -7.33 -8.11
C VAL A 228 16.90 -7.29 -6.97
N ILE A 229 16.50 -7.78 -5.80
CA ILE A 229 17.39 -8.00 -4.66
C ILE A 229 16.91 -9.20 -3.84
N SER A 230 17.85 -9.94 -3.26
CA SER A 230 17.54 -11.11 -2.43
C SER A 230 18.55 -11.27 -1.29
N TYR A 231 18.11 -11.95 -0.23
CA TYR A 231 18.93 -12.33 0.91
C TYR A 231 18.59 -13.76 1.34
N THR A 232 19.61 -14.63 1.40
CA THR A 232 19.48 -15.97 1.97
C THR A 232 20.18 -16.04 3.32
N GLY A 233 19.43 -16.32 4.37
CA GLY A 233 19.96 -16.46 5.72
C GLY A 233 18.89 -16.62 6.79
N ASN A 234 19.28 -17.14 7.95
CA ASN A 234 18.36 -17.41 9.05
C ASN A 234 17.95 -16.11 9.78
N ILE A 235 17.00 -15.37 9.22
CA ILE A 235 16.49 -14.10 9.79
C ILE A 235 16.04 -14.31 11.25
N VAL A 236 15.30 -15.40 11.53
CA VAL A 236 14.76 -15.70 12.85
C VAL A 236 15.86 -15.81 13.91
N ASN A 237 16.90 -16.62 13.67
CA ASN A 237 17.96 -16.83 14.65
C ASN A 237 19.03 -15.73 14.62
N ASN A 238 19.40 -15.24 13.44
CA ASN A 238 20.52 -14.32 13.28
C ASN A 238 20.16 -12.85 13.55
N ILE A 239 18.87 -12.50 13.50
CA ILE A 239 18.39 -11.12 13.67
C ILE A 239 17.41 -11.05 14.84
N PHE A 240 16.41 -11.93 14.89
CA PHE A 240 15.33 -11.86 15.89
C PHE A 240 15.53 -12.72 17.13
N GLY A 241 16.75 -13.24 17.34
CA GLY A 241 17.11 -13.98 18.56
C GLY A 241 16.28 -15.25 18.79
N GLY A 242 15.79 -15.87 17.71
CA GLY A 242 14.97 -17.08 17.75
C GLY A 242 13.46 -16.82 17.80
N ASN A 243 13.00 -15.56 17.86
CA ASN A 243 11.57 -15.26 17.80
C ASN A 243 11.10 -15.15 16.33
N PRO A 244 10.21 -16.05 15.86
CA PRO A 244 9.71 -16.00 14.49
C PRO A 244 8.52 -15.06 14.30
N MET A 245 7.95 -14.52 15.39
CA MET A 245 6.78 -13.64 15.35
C MET A 245 7.23 -12.20 15.14
N VAL A 246 6.81 -11.57 14.05
CA VAL A 246 7.21 -10.22 13.69
C VAL A 246 6.01 -9.37 13.27
N TYR A 247 6.02 -8.11 13.70
CA TYR A 247 5.26 -7.05 13.05
C TYR A 247 5.89 -6.75 11.69
N TRP A 248 5.05 -6.29 10.77
CA TRP A 248 5.48 -5.80 9.46
C TRP A 248 4.79 -4.47 9.16
N GLY A 249 5.47 -3.60 8.44
CA GLY A 249 4.96 -2.27 8.15
C GLY A 249 5.87 -1.50 7.22
N LEU A 250 5.37 -0.34 6.80
CA LEU A 250 6.10 0.58 5.95
C LEU A 250 6.42 1.84 6.74
N THR A 251 7.63 2.36 6.57
CA THR A 251 8.10 3.60 7.18
C THR A 251 8.60 4.55 6.10
N ALA A 252 8.53 5.86 6.36
CA ALA A 252 9.20 6.86 5.54
C ALA A 252 9.61 8.04 6.38
N ALA A 253 10.50 8.85 5.82
CA ALA A 253 10.87 10.12 6.41
C ALA A 253 11.30 11.11 5.33
N THR A 254 11.27 12.37 5.72
CA THR A 254 11.84 13.49 4.97
C THR A 254 12.84 14.24 5.85
N GLY A 255 13.75 14.98 5.22
CA GLY A 255 14.79 15.76 5.85
C GLY A 255 14.74 17.21 5.40
N GLY A 256 15.89 17.75 4.97
CA GLY A 256 15.94 19.07 4.33
C GLY A 256 15.31 19.07 2.93
N ALA A 257 15.53 17.97 2.18
CA ALA A 257 14.78 17.64 0.99
C ALA A 257 13.53 16.82 1.37
N ASN A 258 12.53 16.79 0.48
CA ASN A 258 11.26 16.13 0.78
C ASN A 258 10.55 15.66 -0.49
N ASN A 259 9.75 14.61 -0.33
CA ASN A 259 8.73 14.18 -1.26
C ASN A 259 7.51 13.70 -0.47
N ILE A 260 6.38 13.58 -1.17
CA ILE A 260 5.23 12.85 -0.62
C ILE A 260 5.51 11.35 -0.77
N GLN A 261 5.56 10.63 0.35
CA GLN A 261 5.69 9.17 0.34
C GLN A 261 4.37 8.51 0.67
N LYS A 262 3.90 7.60 -0.18
CA LYS A 262 2.66 6.84 0.01
C LYS A 262 2.86 5.38 -0.36
N PHE A 263 1.94 4.54 0.10
CA PHE A 263 1.78 3.18 -0.39
C PHE A 263 0.30 2.78 -0.46
N ARG A 264 0.00 1.71 -1.18
CA ARG A 264 -1.31 1.04 -1.14
C ARG A 264 -1.12 -0.47 -1.31
N PHE A 265 -2.04 -1.24 -0.75
CA PHE A 265 -2.07 -2.70 -0.99
C PHE A 265 -2.78 -3.01 -2.28
N ASN A 266 -2.17 -3.86 -3.09
CA ASN A 266 -2.86 -4.58 -4.14
C ASN A 266 -3.49 -5.80 -3.47
N TYR A 267 -4.72 -5.64 -2.96
CA TYR A 267 -5.45 -6.79 -2.48
C TYR A 267 -5.78 -7.67 -3.68
N GLU A 268 -5.11 -8.82 -3.78
CA GLU A 268 -5.63 -9.95 -4.55
C GLU A 268 -6.82 -10.51 -3.78
N LEU A 269 -7.95 -9.82 -3.85
CA LEU A 269 -9.20 -10.39 -3.40
C LEU A 269 -9.54 -11.49 -4.41
N ASN A 270 -9.30 -12.75 -4.02
CA ASN A 270 -9.93 -13.86 -4.70
C ASN A 270 -11.45 -13.59 -4.69
N ASP A 271 -12.03 -13.51 -5.88
CA ASP A 271 -13.43 -13.22 -6.21
C ASP A 271 -14.46 -14.19 -5.59
N THR A 272 -14.03 -15.06 -4.66
CA THR A 272 -14.85 -16.16 -4.17
C THR A 272 -15.64 -15.87 -2.90
N THR A 273 -15.43 -14.72 -2.22
CA THR A 273 -15.93 -14.60 -0.83
C THR A 273 -16.65 -13.29 -0.48
N ILE A 274 -16.68 -12.26 -1.33
CA ILE A 274 -16.98 -10.91 -0.82
C ILE A 274 -18.24 -10.25 -1.37
N CYS A 275 -18.88 -10.79 -2.41
CA CYS A 275 -20.19 -10.32 -2.86
C CYS A 275 -21.08 -11.58 -3.05
N GLN A 276 -21.61 -12.12 -1.93
CA GLN A 276 -22.54 -13.26 -2.00
C GLN A 276 -23.76 -12.80 -2.80
N SER A 277 -23.92 -13.38 -4.00
CA SER A 277 -24.96 -13.14 -5.01
C SER A 277 -24.65 -12.12 -6.12
N ASP A 278 -23.41 -12.05 -6.60
CA ASP A 278 -23.20 -11.64 -7.99
C ASP A 278 -23.78 -12.72 -8.92
N SER A 279 -24.85 -12.36 -9.62
CA SER A 279 -25.52 -13.18 -10.64
C SER A 279 -25.43 -12.50 -11.99
#